data_AF-A0A922CDM6-F1
#
_entry.id   AF-A0A922CDM6-F1
#
_cell.length_a   1.000
_cell.length_b   1.000
_cell.length_c   1.000
_cell.angle_alpha   90.00
_cell.angle_beta   90.00
_cell.angle_gamma   90.00
#
_symmetry.space_group_name_H-M   'P 1'
#
loop_
_entity.id
_entity.type
_entity.pdbx_description
1 polymer ?
#
loop_
_entity_poly.entity_id
_entity_poly.type
_entity_poly.pdbx_seq_one_letter_code
_entity_poly.pdbx_strand_id
1 'polypeptide(L)'
;MGECFPKLVLLLIGLNSIVKGNNPNSSDLLFYDDISSVNSSEFDPSLPIVVVVHGWGGDYSSEINPAMKDAYLNKSSVNMIIVDWNQEASKDYISAVSSVPSVGRNLARFLAYLNAATGASYTKMHLIGFSLGAHVVGNAGRYLNGRVARITGLDPAGPLWTLNSHRLKSTDATYVEAIHTNRGTLGINLNVGDVDFYPNKGFFQPGCSNPSCNHSRSWKLFIASLQHNHLIGRRCGSAIELDFNNCHGDSLLFGTDDLFKLG
;
A
#
# COMPACT_ATOMS: atom_id res chain seq x y z
N MET A 1 -28.08 3.04 -23.14
CA MET A 1 -26.61 2.98 -23.08
C MET A 1 -26.27 2.92 -21.61
N GLY A 2 -25.95 1.72 -21.10
CA GLY A 2 -25.64 1.54 -19.68
C GLY A 2 -24.25 2.12 -19.41
N GLU A 3 -24.15 3.02 -18.45
CA GLU A 3 -22.87 3.45 -17.90
C GLU A 3 -22.16 2.21 -17.36
N CYS A 4 -21.01 1.88 -17.95
CA CYS A 4 -20.16 0.79 -17.51
C CYS A 4 -19.40 1.28 -16.28
N PHE A 5 -20.02 1.16 -15.10
CA PHE A 5 -19.33 1.42 -13.84
C PHE A 5 -18.20 0.39 -13.68
N PRO A 6 -16.97 0.81 -13.33
CA PRO A 6 -15.90 -0.12 -13.05
C PRO A 6 -16.27 -1.03 -11.87
N LYS A 7 -15.98 -2.32 -12.01
CA LYS A 7 -16.24 -3.33 -10.98
C LYS A 7 -15.11 -3.33 -9.96
N LEU A 8 -15.47 -3.45 -8.69
CA LEU A 8 -14.53 -3.64 -7.59
C LEU A 8 -14.94 -4.86 -6.79
N VAL A 9 -14.04 -5.82 -6.76
CA VAL A 9 -14.11 -6.96 -5.86
C VAL A 9 -13.38 -6.54 -4.60
N LEU A 10 -14.12 -6.27 -3.53
CA LEU A 10 -13.55 -5.94 -2.23
C LEU A 10 -13.30 -7.24 -1.47
N LEU A 11 -12.04 -7.62 -1.32
CA LEU A 11 -11.64 -8.89 -0.74
C LEU A 11 -10.99 -8.63 0.61
N LEU A 12 -11.69 -8.96 1.70
CA LEU A 12 -11.08 -8.90 3.03
C LEU A 12 -10.32 -10.21 3.29
N ILE A 13 -9.03 -10.08 3.56
CA ILE A 13 -8.27 -11.18 4.18
C ILE A 13 -8.31 -10.92 5.68
N GLY A 14 -9.30 -11.51 6.35
CA GLY A 14 -9.24 -11.68 7.79
C GLY A 14 -8.56 -13.01 8.09
N LEU A 15 -7.52 -13.01 8.93
CA LEU A 15 -6.96 -14.26 9.46
C LEU A 15 -8.00 -15.11 10.23
N ASN A 16 -9.18 -14.54 10.53
CA ASN A 16 -10.47 -15.20 10.75
C ASN A 16 -11.58 -14.13 10.72
N SER A 17 -12.48 -14.07 9.72
CA SER A 17 -13.86 -13.48 9.83
C SER A 17 -14.62 -13.53 8.50
N ILE A 18 -15.97 -13.44 8.58
CA ILE A 18 -17.06 -13.71 7.60
C ILE A 18 -17.74 -12.41 7.08
N VAL A 19 -17.95 -12.23 5.75
CA VAL A 19 -18.91 -11.34 5.05
C VAL A 19 -19.21 -11.90 3.64
N LYS A 20 -20.48 -11.86 3.22
CA LYS A 20 -20.99 -12.31 1.91
C LYS A 20 -21.77 -11.16 1.25
N GLY A 21 -21.55 -10.91 -0.05
CA GLY A 21 -22.64 -10.90 -1.03
C GLY A 21 -23.07 -9.59 -1.72
N ASN A 22 -22.93 -9.57 -3.06
CA ASN A 22 -23.79 -8.97 -4.10
C ASN A 22 -24.30 -7.51 -3.95
N ASN A 23 -23.48 -6.61 -3.44
CA ASN A 23 -23.74 -5.17 -3.42
C ASN A 23 -22.42 -4.44 -3.74
N PRO A 24 -22.37 -3.31 -4.47
CA PRO A 24 -21.17 -2.46 -4.51
C PRO A 24 -20.66 -2.00 -3.12
N ASN A 25 -21.44 -2.27 -2.07
CA ASN A 25 -21.09 -2.12 -0.65
C ASN A 25 -20.82 -3.44 0.12
N SER A 26 -20.86 -4.60 -0.52
CA SER A 26 -20.53 -5.89 0.09
C SER A 26 -19.11 -6.30 -0.27
N SER A 27 -18.31 -6.62 0.74
CA SER A 27 -17.06 -7.36 0.53
C SER A 27 -17.35 -8.85 0.38
N ASP A 28 -16.65 -9.48 -0.56
CA ASP A 28 -16.45 -10.92 -0.55
C ASP A 28 -15.23 -11.22 0.32
N LEU A 29 -15.21 -12.40 0.91
CA LEU A 29 -14.04 -12.84 1.66
C LEU A 29 -13.26 -13.88 0.90
N LEU A 30 -11.95 -13.75 0.98
CA LEU A 30 -11.05 -14.78 0.51
C LEU A 30 -10.34 -15.41 1.68
N PHE A 31 -10.41 -16.73 1.71
CA PHE A 31 -9.65 -17.53 2.64
C PHE A 31 -8.47 -18.17 1.92
N TYR A 32 -7.34 -18.22 2.63
CA TYR A 32 -6.18 -18.97 2.18
C TYR A 32 -6.55 -20.45 2.01
N ASP A 33 -6.07 -21.09 0.93
CA ASP A 33 -6.36 -22.47 0.55
C ASP A 33 -7.86 -22.80 0.32
N ASP A 34 -8.72 -21.79 0.13
CA ASP A 34 -10.13 -22.00 -0.23
C ASP A 34 -10.44 -21.45 -1.63
N ILE A 35 -10.39 -22.32 -2.65
CA ILE A 35 -10.64 -21.92 -4.05
C ILE A 35 -12.12 -21.62 -4.28
N SER A 36 -13.00 -22.14 -3.43
CA SER A 36 -14.43 -21.86 -3.51
C SER A 36 -14.70 -20.42 -3.11
N SER A 37 -13.97 -19.87 -2.13
CA SER A 37 -14.06 -18.45 -1.77
C SER A 37 -13.69 -17.52 -2.94
N VAL A 38 -12.65 -17.89 -3.70
CA VAL A 38 -12.23 -17.13 -4.90
C VAL A 38 -13.24 -17.29 -6.03
N ASN A 39 -13.65 -18.52 -6.35
CA ASN A 39 -14.59 -18.81 -7.44
C ASN A 39 -16.00 -18.27 -7.19
N SER A 40 -16.40 -18.09 -5.94
CA SER A 40 -17.69 -17.51 -5.57
C SER A 40 -17.66 -15.98 -5.46
N SER A 41 -16.48 -15.36 -5.57
CA SER A 41 -16.31 -13.92 -5.63
C SER A 41 -16.36 -13.40 -7.06
N GLU A 42 -16.40 -12.08 -7.21
CA GLU A 42 -16.28 -11.42 -8.52
C GLU A 42 -14.82 -11.32 -9.04
N PHE A 43 -13.85 -11.98 -8.41
CA PHE A 43 -12.43 -11.88 -8.76
C PHE A 43 -12.15 -12.22 -10.23
N ASP A 44 -11.46 -11.32 -10.92
CA ASP A 44 -11.07 -11.47 -12.32
C ASP A 44 -9.54 -11.44 -12.47
N PRO A 45 -8.86 -12.58 -12.73
CA PRO A 45 -7.40 -12.64 -12.85
C PRO A 45 -6.84 -11.84 -14.03
N SER A 46 -7.69 -11.37 -14.95
CA SER A 46 -7.28 -10.51 -16.06
C SER A 46 -7.09 -9.04 -15.63
N LEU A 47 -7.74 -8.59 -14.55
CA LEU A 47 -7.67 -7.22 -14.04
C LEU A 47 -6.44 -6.99 -13.15
N PRO A 48 -5.99 -5.72 -12.99
CA PRO A 48 -5.00 -5.37 -11.98
C PRO A 48 -5.47 -5.74 -10.57
N ILE A 49 -4.51 -6.05 -9.69
CA ILE A 49 -4.77 -6.40 -8.29
C ILE A 49 -4.11 -5.33 -7.40
N VAL A 50 -4.92 -4.64 -6.63
CA VAL A 50 -4.48 -3.62 -5.68
C VAL A 50 -4.66 -4.17 -4.27
N VAL A 51 -3.57 -4.35 -3.55
CA VAL A 51 -3.58 -4.81 -2.16
C VAL A 51 -3.36 -3.60 -1.24
N VAL A 52 -4.22 -3.38 -0.26
CA VAL A 52 -4.11 -2.29 0.70
C VAL A 52 -3.94 -2.86 2.12
N VAL A 53 -2.90 -2.41 2.81
CA VAL A 53 -2.56 -2.85 4.18
C VAL A 53 -2.51 -1.65 5.13
N HIS A 54 -3.37 -1.66 6.15
CA HIS A 54 -3.43 -0.62 7.17
C HIS A 54 -2.25 -0.69 8.15
N GLY A 55 -2.13 0.33 9.02
CA GLY A 55 -1.07 0.48 10.02
C GLY A 55 -1.40 -0.08 11.40
N TRP A 56 -0.54 0.27 12.37
CA TRP A 56 -0.75 0.01 13.80
C TRP A 56 -2.05 0.65 14.30
N GLY A 57 -2.79 -0.07 15.15
CA GLY A 57 -4.10 0.35 15.66
C GLY A 57 -5.22 0.41 14.62
N GLY A 58 -4.95 0.03 13.36
CA GLY A 58 -5.94 -0.02 12.30
C GLY A 58 -6.65 -1.37 12.17
N ASP A 59 -7.61 -1.41 11.26
CA ASP A 59 -8.43 -2.55 10.87
C ASP A 59 -8.99 -2.34 9.45
N TYR A 60 -9.87 -3.22 9.01
CA TYR A 60 -10.55 -3.09 7.71
C TYR A 60 -11.41 -1.82 7.56
N SER A 61 -11.88 -1.22 8.65
CA SER A 61 -12.75 -0.04 8.64
C SER A 61 -11.98 1.29 8.64
N SER A 62 -10.67 1.23 8.86
CA SER A 62 -9.78 2.41 8.89
C SER A 62 -9.91 3.27 7.63
N GLU A 63 -9.95 4.60 7.78
CA GLU A 63 -10.29 5.58 6.72
C GLU A 63 -9.56 5.37 5.38
N ILE A 64 -8.32 4.90 5.39
CA ILE A 64 -7.54 4.60 4.18
C ILE A 64 -8.25 3.61 3.26
N ASN A 65 -8.94 2.62 3.82
CA ASN A 65 -9.54 1.52 3.10
C ASN A 65 -10.72 1.98 2.21
N PRO A 66 -11.80 2.59 2.76
CA PRO A 66 -12.87 3.12 1.92
C PRO A 66 -12.40 4.26 1.02
N ALA A 67 -11.47 5.11 1.47
CA ALA A 67 -10.97 6.20 0.64
C ALA A 67 -10.17 5.70 -0.58
N MET A 68 -9.31 4.69 -0.42
CA MET A 68 -8.60 4.04 -1.53
C MET A 68 -9.57 3.33 -2.46
N LYS A 69 -10.55 2.61 -1.88
CA LYS A 69 -11.61 1.94 -2.62
C LYS A 69 -12.30 2.89 -3.59
N ASP A 70 -12.80 4.00 -3.07
CA ASP A 70 -13.53 4.99 -3.85
C ASP A 70 -12.63 5.68 -4.89
N ALA A 71 -11.34 5.89 -4.56
CA ALA A 71 -10.38 6.46 -5.50
C ALA A 71 -10.13 5.57 -6.72
N TYR A 72 -10.01 4.26 -6.54
CA TYR A 72 -9.85 3.30 -7.63
C TYR A 72 -11.17 3.06 -8.39
N LEU A 73 -12.28 2.93 -7.66
CA LEU A 73 -13.62 2.78 -8.22
C LEU A 73 -14.00 3.92 -9.16
N ASN A 74 -13.53 5.13 -8.95
CA ASN A 74 -13.86 6.23 -9.84
C ASN A 74 -12.99 6.28 -11.11
N LYS A 75 -12.01 5.39 -11.25
CA LYS A 75 -10.98 5.47 -12.28
C LYS A 75 -10.86 4.22 -13.16
N SER A 76 -10.85 3.03 -12.56
CA SER A 76 -10.55 1.79 -13.30
C SER A 76 -11.15 0.55 -12.63
N SER A 77 -11.33 -0.52 -13.40
CA SER A 77 -11.74 -1.82 -12.84
C SER A 77 -10.50 -2.55 -12.31
N VAL A 78 -10.53 -2.90 -11.03
CA VAL A 78 -9.44 -3.61 -10.34
C VAL A 78 -10.00 -4.62 -9.35
N ASN A 79 -9.23 -5.67 -9.05
CA ASN A 79 -9.46 -6.45 -7.84
C ASN A 79 -8.83 -5.70 -6.67
N MET A 80 -9.61 -5.34 -5.64
CA MET A 80 -9.06 -4.67 -4.46
C MET A 80 -9.08 -5.61 -3.25
N ILE A 81 -7.90 -5.84 -2.69
CA ILE A 81 -7.72 -6.73 -1.54
C ILE A 81 -7.33 -5.89 -0.34
N ILE A 82 -8.21 -5.84 0.67
CA ILE A 82 -7.93 -5.15 1.92
C ILE A 82 -7.48 -6.19 2.95
N VAL A 83 -6.27 -6.00 3.45
CA VAL A 83 -5.66 -6.93 4.42
C VAL A 83 -5.98 -6.43 5.81
N ASP A 84 -6.83 -7.19 6.52
CA ASP A 84 -7.12 -6.94 7.92
C ASP A 84 -6.22 -7.79 8.81
N TRP A 85 -5.29 -7.12 9.48
CA TRP A 85 -4.37 -7.74 10.43
C TRP A 85 -4.54 -7.15 11.83
N ASN A 86 -5.74 -6.62 12.15
CA ASN A 86 -6.07 -5.98 13.42
C ASN A 86 -5.69 -6.81 14.65
N GLN A 87 -5.82 -8.14 14.59
CA GLN A 87 -5.43 -9.04 15.68
C GLN A 87 -3.99 -8.81 16.17
N GLU A 88 -3.09 -8.49 15.25
CA GLU A 88 -1.69 -8.19 15.55
C GLU A 88 -1.44 -6.67 15.62
N ALA A 89 -2.11 -5.88 14.77
CA ALA A 89 -1.93 -4.44 14.71
C ALA A 89 -2.48 -3.70 15.94
N SER A 90 -3.45 -4.25 16.67
CA SER A 90 -4.06 -3.65 17.86
C SER A 90 -3.28 -3.91 19.16
N LYS A 91 -2.28 -4.78 19.12
CA LYS A 91 -1.37 -5.02 20.26
C LYS A 91 -0.51 -3.79 20.53
N ASP A 92 0.24 -3.80 21.64
CA ASP A 92 1.24 -2.76 21.88
C ASP A 92 2.23 -2.68 20.70
N TYR A 93 2.84 -1.50 20.53
CA TYR A 93 3.63 -1.21 19.34
C TYR A 93 4.79 -2.20 19.12
N ILE A 94 5.45 -2.67 20.19
CA ILE A 94 6.57 -3.62 20.08
C ILE A 94 6.07 -4.97 19.59
N SER A 95 4.97 -5.47 20.17
CA SER A 95 4.32 -6.70 19.71
C SER A 95 3.87 -6.59 18.26
N ALA A 96 3.23 -5.48 17.86
CA ALA A 96 2.80 -5.27 16.48
C ALA A 96 3.98 -5.25 15.50
N VAL A 97 5.08 -4.59 15.84
CA VAL A 97 6.34 -4.60 15.06
C VAL A 97 6.88 -6.02 14.91
N SER A 98 6.87 -6.82 15.98
CA SER A 98 7.39 -8.19 15.96
C SER A 98 6.58 -9.13 15.05
N SER A 99 5.30 -8.83 14.84
CA SER A 99 4.39 -9.64 14.00
C SER A 99 4.50 -9.34 12.50
N VAL A 100 5.00 -8.16 12.10
CA VAL A 100 5.05 -7.73 10.68
C VAL A 100 5.69 -8.76 9.73
N PRO A 101 6.83 -9.41 10.04
CA PRO A 101 7.41 -10.40 9.13
C PRO A 101 6.51 -11.62 8.90
N SER A 102 5.78 -12.04 9.93
CA SER A 102 4.83 -13.17 9.85
C SER A 102 3.59 -12.79 9.04
N VAL A 103 3.03 -11.60 9.27
CA VAL A 103 1.89 -11.08 8.50
C VAL A 103 2.26 -10.94 7.02
N GLY A 104 3.43 -10.38 6.71
CA GLY A 104 3.93 -10.28 5.33
C GLY A 104 4.14 -11.65 4.67
N ARG A 105 4.63 -12.66 5.42
CA ARG A 105 4.74 -14.04 4.91
C ARG A 105 3.38 -14.63 4.57
N ASN A 106 2.37 -14.42 5.41
CA ASN A 106 1.02 -14.93 5.16
C ASN A 106 0.39 -14.25 3.94
N LEU A 107 0.57 -12.93 3.80
CA LEU A 107 0.14 -12.21 2.60
C LEU A 107 0.83 -12.75 1.34
N ALA A 108 2.14 -13.01 1.38
CA ALA A 108 2.85 -13.61 0.26
C ALA A 108 2.31 -15.00 -0.13
N ARG A 109 2.04 -15.86 0.86
CA ARG A 109 1.44 -17.18 0.63
C ARG A 109 0.08 -17.06 -0.05
N PHE A 110 -0.75 -16.13 0.41
CA PHE A 110 -2.04 -15.86 -0.20
C PHE A 110 -1.93 -15.37 -1.65
N LEU A 111 -1.03 -14.42 -1.93
CA LEU A 111 -0.82 -13.93 -3.31
C LEU A 111 -0.23 -15.02 -4.22
N ALA A 112 0.63 -15.88 -3.69
CA ALA A 112 1.14 -17.04 -4.42
C ALA A 112 0.04 -18.07 -4.70
N TYR A 113 -0.83 -18.32 -3.74
CA TYR A 113 -2.02 -19.15 -3.91
C TYR A 113 -2.95 -18.58 -4.99
N LEU A 114 -3.25 -17.27 -4.97
CA LEU A 114 -4.05 -16.62 -6.01
C LEU A 114 -3.42 -16.78 -7.40
N ASN A 115 -2.11 -16.57 -7.52
CA ASN A 115 -1.39 -16.79 -8.78
C ASN A 115 -1.52 -18.24 -9.26
N ALA A 116 -1.29 -19.22 -8.39
CA ALA A 116 -1.36 -20.63 -8.73
C ALA A 116 -2.78 -21.08 -9.10
N ALA A 117 -3.80 -20.58 -8.39
CA ALA A 117 -5.18 -21.04 -8.54
C ALA A 117 -5.93 -20.36 -9.69
N THR A 118 -5.57 -19.12 -10.04
CA THR A 118 -6.31 -18.31 -11.02
C THR A 118 -5.48 -17.87 -12.24
N GLY A 119 -4.15 -18.01 -12.18
CA GLY A 119 -3.24 -17.46 -13.18
C GLY A 119 -2.97 -15.96 -13.06
N ALA A 120 -3.47 -15.30 -12.02
CA ALA A 120 -3.25 -13.87 -11.78
C ALA A 120 -1.75 -13.54 -11.64
N SER A 121 -1.19 -12.79 -12.59
CA SER A 121 0.25 -12.49 -12.63
C SER A 121 0.70 -11.53 -11.53
N TYR A 122 1.88 -11.79 -10.93
CA TYR A 122 2.53 -10.83 -10.02
C TYR A 122 2.82 -9.47 -10.67
N THR A 123 3.03 -9.45 -11.98
CA THR A 123 3.26 -8.22 -12.75
C THR A 123 2.01 -7.34 -12.88
N LYS A 124 0.85 -7.80 -12.38
CA LYS A 124 -0.39 -7.03 -12.29
C LYS A 124 -0.70 -6.57 -10.86
N MET A 125 0.20 -6.82 -9.91
CA MET A 125 -0.03 -6.56 -8.48
C MET A 125 0.62 -5.26 -8.02
N HIS A 126 -0.17 -4.37 -7.41
CA HIS A 126 0.28 -3.19 -6.68
C HIS A 126 -0.04 -3.36 -5.20
N LEU A 127 1.00 -3.43 -4.37
CA LEU A 127 0.86 -3.58 -2.94
C LEU A 127 1.10 -2.22 -2.26
N ILE A 128 0.09 -1.73 -1.54
CA ILE A 128 0.09 -0.42 -0.90
C ILE A 128 0.01 -0.65 0.60
N GLY A 129 0.98 -0.11 1.34
CA GLY A 129 1.05 -0.27 2.79
C GLY A 129 1.21 1.06 3.50
N PHE A 130 0.37 1.32 4.50
CA PHE A 130 0.46 2.52 5.33
C PHE A 130 1.11 2.22 6.68
N SER A 131 2.03 3.08 7.14
CA SER A 131 2.67 2.93 8.45
C SER A 131 3.39 1.57 8.59
N LEU A 132 3.07 0.76 9.62
CA LEU A 132 3.55 -0.63 9.72
C LEU A 132 3.15 -1.50 8.51
N GLY A 133 2.02 -1.21 7.88
CA GLY A 133 1.57 -1.88 6.66
C GLY A 133 2.55 -1.75 5.51
N ALA A 134 3.34 -0.66 5.43
CA ALA A 134 4.40 -0.49 4.43
C ALA A 134 5.47 -1.58 4.54
N HIS A 135 5.79 -1.99 5.77
CA HIS A 135 6.73 -3.07 6.02
C HIS A 135 6.08 -4.44 5.83
N VAL A 136 4.78 -4.59 6.09
CA VAL A 136 4.03 -5.82 5.76
C VAL A 136 4.10 -6.10 4.26
N VAL A 137 3.78 -5.12 3.41
CA VAL A 137 3.86 -5.28 1.96
C VAL A 137 5.28 -5.50 1.46
N GLY A 138 6.28 -4.85 2.07
CA GLY A 138 7.69 -5.10 1.78
C GLY A 138 8.12 -6.53 2.11
N ASN A 139 7.71 -7.08 3.26
CA ASN A 139 7.95 -8.48 3.58
C ASN A 139 7.23 -9.41 2.60
N ALA A 140 5.98 -9.11 2.23
CA ALA A 140 5.24 -9.93 1.27
C ALA A 140 5.93 -9.99 -0.10
N GLY A 141 6.31 -8.85 -0.65
CA GLY A 141 7.04 -8.77 -1.92
C GLY A 141 8.39 -9.51 -1.86
N ARG A 142 9.12 -9.40 -0.75
CA ARG A 142 10.37 -10.14 -0.53
C ARG A 142 10.19 -11.65 -0.52
N TYR A 143 9.16 -12.17 0.16
CA TYR A 143 8.84 -13.60 0.12
C TYR A 143 8.40 -14.07 -1.27
N LEU A 144 7.90 -13.14 -2.11
CA LEU A 144 7.60 -13.37 -3.51
C LEU A 144 8.80 -13.12 -4.45
N ASN A 145 10.02 -12.99 -3.91
CA ASN A 145 11.25 -12.73 -4.65
C ASN A 145 11.23 -11.43 -5.48
N GLY A 146 10.55 -10.38 -4.99
CA GLY A 146 10.47 -9.09 -5.67
C GLY A 146 9.66 -9.11 -6.98
N ARG A 147 8.91 -10.18 -7.25
CA ARG A 147 8.20 -10.39 -8.53
C ARG A 147 6.95 -9.53 -8.70
N VAL A 148 6.43 -8.94 -7.62
CA VAL A 148 5.27 -8.04 -7.72
C VAL A 148 5.67 -6.78 -8.47
N ALA A 149 4.77 -6.27 -9.31
CA ALA A 149 5.08 -5.11 -10.16
C ALA A 149 5.46 -3.89 -9.32
N ARG A 150 4.64 -3.58 -8.30
CA ARG A 150 4.79 -2.33 -7.57
C ARG A 150 4.51 -2.47 -6.08
N ILE A 151 5.34 -1.81 -5.26
CA ILE A 151 5.01 -1.50 -3.87
C ILE A 151 4.97 0.01 -3.68
N THR A 152 3.99 0.50 -2.93
CA THR A 152 3.95 1.88 -2.42
C THR A 152 3.85 1.91 -0.90
N GLY A 153 4.89 2.40 -0.25
CA GLY A 153 4.95 2.66 1.18
C GLY A 153 4.43 4.06 1.51
N LEU A 154 3.30 4.15 2.21
CA LEU A 154 2.68 5.39 2.63
C LEU A 154 3.14 5.71 4.06
N ASP A 155 4.07 6.66 4.16
CA ASP A 155 4.81 7.05 5.37
C ASP A 155 5.24 5.85 6.22
N PRO A 156 6.16 4.99 5.70
CA PRO A 156 6.57 3.75 6.38
C PRO A 156 6.98 4.02 7.83
N ALA A 157 6.55 3.21 8.79
CA ALA A 157 6.75 3.49 10.21
C ALA A 157 8.23 3.60 10.60
N GLY A 158 8.57 4.55 11.47
CA GLY A 158 9.94 4.84 11.89
C GLY A 158 10.43 4.09 13.13
N PRO A 159 9.72 4.16 14.27
CA PRO A 159 10.20 3.59 15.52
C PRO A 159 10.50 2.08 15.39
N LEU A 160 11.72 1.67 15.80
CA LEU A 160 12.23 0.30 15.66
C LEU A 160 12.47 -0.20 14.22
N TRP A 161 12.41 0.65 13.19
CA TRP A 161 12.57 0.21 11.78
C TRP A 161 13.87 0.63 11.10
N THR A 162 14.57 1.68 11.57
CA THR A 162 15.82 2.16 10.96
C THR A 162 16.88 1.06 10.81
N LEU A 163 17.08 0.25 11.84
CA LEU A 163 18.04 -0.87 11.84
C LEU A 163 17.40 -2.24 11.57
N ASN A 164 16.07 -2.28 11.42
CA ASN A 164 15.35 -3.53 11.23
C ASN A 164 15.56 -4.06 9.81
N SER A 165 16.04 -5.29 9.68
CA SER A 165 16.29 -5.94 8.39
C SER A 165 15.01 -6.28 7.64
N HIS A 166 13.86 -6.30 8.32
CA HIS A 166 12.54 -6.56 7.74
C HIS A 166 11.84 -5.31 7.22
N ARG A 167 12.46 -4.11 7.30
CA ARG A 167 11.88 -2.87 6.74
C ARG A 167 11.60 -3.00 5.24
N LEU A 168 10.84 -2.05 4.70
CA LEU A 168 10.63 -1.92 3.26
C LEU A 168 11.98 -1.63 2.57
N LYS A 169 12.21 -2.18 1.38
CA LYS A 169 13.42 -2.01 0.58
C LYS A 169 13.06 -1.93 -0.90
N SER A 170 13.91 -1.27 -1.69
CA SER A 170 13.81 -1.21 -3.15
C SER A 170 13.70 -2.58 -3.82
N THR A 171 14.37 -3.60 -3.27
CA THR A 171 14.36 -4.97 -3.81
C THR A 171 13.06 -5.76 -3.55
N ASP A 172 12.09 -5.20 -2.84
CA ASP A 172 10.89 -5.93 -2.45
C ASP A 172 9.84 -6.03 -3.59
N ALA A 173 10.02 -5.29 -4.69
CA ALA A 173 9.21 -5.35 -5.91
C ALA A 173 10.06 -5.03 -7.14
N THR A 174 9.44 -5.04 -8.32
CA THR A 174 10.08 -4.51 -9.55
C THR A 174 10.26 -2.99 -9.46
N TYR A 175 9.32 -2.29 -8.81
CA TYR A 175 9.43 -0.88 -8.46
C TYR A 175 8.84 -0.63 -7.07
N VAL A 176 9.60 0.05 -6.21
CA VAL A 176 9.19 0.42 -4.86
C VAL A 176 9.27 1.93 -4.70
N GLU A 177 8.18 2.52 -4.22
CA GLU A 177 8.10 3.94 -3.93
C GLU A 177 7.68 4.17 -2.50
N ALA A 178 8.29 5.15 -1.83
CA ALA A 178 7.86 5.60 -0.51
C ALA A 178 7.45 7.07 -0.53
N ILE A 179 6.37 7.39 0.19
CA ILE A 179 5.87 8.76 0.37
C ILE A 179 6.05 9.12 1.84
N HIS A 180 7.04 9.96 2.14
CA HIS A 180 7.34 10.39 3.51
C HIS A 180 6.61 11.69 3.82
N THR A 181 5.74 11.68 4.81
CA THR A 181 4.98 12.86 5.25
C THR A 181 5.19 13.21 6.71
N ASN A 182 5.79 12.32 7.51
CA ASN A 182 6.10 12.55 8.93
C ASN A 182 7.43 11.90 9.36
N ARG A 183 8.47 12.04 8.53
CA ARG A 183 9.79 11.41 8.71
C ARG A 183 10.44 11.83 10.04
N GLY A 184 11.02 10.87 10.75
CA GLY A 184 11.71 11.10 12.01
C GLY A 184 10.80 11.26 13.23
N THR A 185 9.47 11.27 13.03
CA THR A 185 8.48 11.27 14.12
C THR A 185 7.73 9.93 14.14
N LEU A 186 6.72 9.77 13.28
CA LEU A 186 6.02 8.48 13.12
C LEU A 186 6.53 7.71 11.90
N GLY A 187 6.95 8.42 10.85
CA GLY A 187 7.54 7.85 9.65
C GLY A 187 9.06 7.66 9.78
N ILE A 188 9.60 6.69 9.05
CA ILE A 188 11.04 6.41 8.97
C ILE A 188 11.76 7.57 8.27
N ASN A 189 12.92 7.95 8.80
CA ASN A 189 13.80 8.94 8.20
C ASN A 189 14.94 8.25 7.43
N LEU A 190 14.56 7.40 6.48
CA LEU A 190 15.46 6.60 5.66
C LEU A 190 14.81 6.35 4.30
N ASN A 191 15.61 6.40 3.24
CA ASN A 191 15.21 5.97 1.91
C ASN A 191 14.96 4.46 1.90
N VAL A 192 13.79 4.04 1.45
CA VAL A 192 13.36 2.63 1.47
C VAL A 192 12.82 2.14 0.12
N GLY A 193 12.70 3.03 -0.88
CA GLY A 193 12.28 2.69 -2.23
C GLY A 193 13.38 2.82 -3.27
N ASP A 194 13.04 2.53 -4.53
CA ASP A 194 13.75 3.06 -5.70
C ASP A 194 13.59 4.58 -5.77
N VAL A 195 12.39 5.05 -5.41
CA VAL A 195 12.07 6.47 -5.28
C VAL A 195 11.44 6.78 -3.93
N ASP A 196 11.95 7.80 -3.26
CA ASP A 196 11.39 8.34 -2.02
C ASP A 196 10.92 9.79 -2.25
N PHE A 197 9.62 10.02 -2.14
CA PHE A 197 9.02 11.35 -2.23
C PHE A 197 8.92 11.99 -0.84
N TYR A 198 9.30 13.26 -0.77
CA TYR A 198 9.28 14.08 0.46
C TYR A 198 8.39 15.32 0.27
N PRO A 199 7.06 15.17 0.10
CA PRO A 199 6.15 16.30 0.03
C PRO A 199 6.32 17.19 1.26
N ASN A 200 6.50 18.49 1.04
CA ASN A 200 6.77 19.47 2.09
C ASN A 200 7.98 19.05 2.97
N LYS A 201 9.04 18.54 2.31
CA LYS A 201 10.28 18.00 2.93
C LYS A 201 10.05 16.75 3.79
N GLY A 202 8.84 16.22 3.81
CA GLY A 202 8.45 15.03 4.54
C GLY A 202 8.32 15.18 6.06
N PHE A 203 8.25 16.41 6.58
CA PHE A 203 8.12 16.66 8.04
C PHE A 203 6.72 17.13 8.44
N PHE A 204 6.36 18.36 8.05
CA PHE A 204 5.13 19.02 8.45
C PHE A 204 4.27 19.27 7.23
N GLN A 205 3.05 18.77 7.26
CA GLN A 205 2.13 18.85 6.14
C GLN A 205 1.19 20.03 6.33
N PRO A 206 0.94 20.85 5.29
CA PRO A 206 -0.03 21.94 5.35
C PRO A 206 -1.40 21.45 5.86
N GLY A 207 -1.99 22.20 6.79
CA GLY A 207 -3.28 21.88 7.41
C GLY A 207 -3.24 20.78 8.48
N CYS A 208 -2.06 20.32 8.92
CA CYS A 208 -1.91 19.37 10.01
C CYS A 208 -1.41 20.04 11.30
N SER A 209 -2.05 19.69 12.42
CA SER A 209 -1.72 20.21 13.76
C SER A 209 -1.05 19.19 14.68
N ASN A 210 -0.90 17.93 14.23
CA ASN A 210 -0.30 16.86 15.02
C ASN A 210 0.40 15.80 14.14
N PRO A 211 1.29 14.97 14.72
CA PRO A 211 2.00 13.92 13.98
C PRO A 211 1.08 12.93 13.27
N SER A 212 -0.05 12.54 13.87
CA SER A 212 -0.99 11.59 13.24
C SER A 212 -1.59 12.15 11.95
N CYS A 213 -1.90 13.45 11.91
CA CYS A 213 -2.34 14.11 10.68
C CYS A 213 -1.24 14.12 9.61
N ASN A 214 0.01 14.45 9.99
CA ASN A 214 1.14 14.40 9.06
C ASN A 214 1.32 12.97 8.51
N HIS A 215 1.21 11.96 9.36
CA HIS A 215 1.35 10.55 9.00
C HIS A 215 0.29 10.14 7.97
N SER A 216 -0.99 10.44 8.26
CA SER A 216 -2.12 10.15 7.37
C SER A 216 -2.13 10.99 6.09
N ARG A 217 -1.30 12.03 5.96
CA ARG A 217 -1.24 12.82 4.72
C ARG A 217 -0.69 12.00 3.55
N SER A 218 0.13 10.99 3.81
CA SER A 218 0.73 10.13 2.77
C SER A 218 -0.33 9.48 1.88
N TRP A 219 -1.29 8.78 2.49
CA TRP A 219 -2.37 8.13 1.74
C TRP A 219 -3.34 9.14 1.11
N LYS A 220 -3.57 10.30 1.73
CA LYS A 220 -4.38 11.38 1.13
C LYS A 220 -3.75 11.96 -0.14
N LEU A 221 -2.44 12.20 -0.13
CA LEU A 221 -1.71 12.67 -1.30
C LEU A 221 -1.65 11.60 -2.39
N PHE A 222 -1.47 10.32 -2.00
CA PHE A 222 -1.53 9.22 -2.95
C PHE A 222 -2.90 9.15 -3.65
N ILE A 223 -4.00 9.21 -2.91
CA ILE A 223 -5.36 9.26 -3.49
C ILE A 223 -5.51 10.45 -4.43
N ALA A 224 -5.06 11.64 -4.03
CA ALA A 224 -5.09 12.82 -4.88
C ALA A 224 -4.30 12.62 -6.18
N SER A 225 -3.18 11.88 -6.13
CA SER A 225 -2.40 11.54 -7.33
C SER A 225 -3.17 10.64 -8.30
N LEU A 226 -4.00 9.71 -7.78
CA LEU A 226 -4.83 8.84 -8.61
C LEU A 226 -5.89 9.63 -9.37
N GLN A 227 -6.49 10.62 -8.69
CA GLN A 227 -7.61 11.42 -9.20
C GLN A 227 -7.16 12.57 -10.10
N HIS A 228 -6.00 13.16 -9.81
CA HIS A 228 -5.64 14.44 -10.41
C HIS A 228 -4.33 14.45 -11.23
N ASN A 229 -3.55 13.37 -11.25
CA ASN A 229 -2.36 13.14 -12.11
C ASN A 229 -1.47 14.36 -12.46
N HIS A 230 -1.33 15.32 -11.56
CA HIS A 230 -0.53 16.54 -11.75
C HIS A 230 0.43 16.81 -10.59
N LEU A 231 0.48 15.91 -9.60
CA LEU A 231 1.49 15.98 -8.55
C LEU A 231 2.81 15.50 -9.14
N ILE A 232 3.82 16.36 -9.13
CA ILE A 232 5.14 16.09 -9.72
C ILE A 232 6.19 16.30 -8.62
N GLY A 233 7.07 15.31 -8.44
CA GLY A 233 8.29 15.47 -7.66
C GLY A 233 9.46 15.85 -8.55
N ARG A 234 10.41 16.60 -7.98
CA ARG A 234 11.67 16.97 -8.65
C ARG A 234 12.84 16.35 -7.91
N ARG A 235 13.70 15.65 -8.64
CA ARG A 235 14.84 14.94 -8.06
C ARG A 235 15.82 15.92 -7.40
N CYS A 236 16.19 15.62 -6.17
CA CYS A 236 17.23 16.30 -5.42
C CYS A 236 18.50 15.43 -5.42
N GLY A 237 19.67 16.03 -5.60
CA GLY A 237 20.95 15.33 -5.52
C GLY A 237 21.39 15.04 -4.08
N SER A 238 20.83 15.75 -3.10
CA SER A 238 21.16 15.60 -1.68
C SER A 238 20.00 16.01 -0.76
N ALA A 239 20.10 15.63 0.52
CA ALA A 239 19.17 16.10 1.55
C ALA A 239 19.23 17.63 1.73
N ILE A 240 20.40 18.24 1.53
CA ILE A 240 20.57 19.70 1.60
C ILE A 240 19.74 20.39 0.53
N GLU A 241 19.77 19.91 -0.72
CA GLU A 241 18.93 20.46 -1.79
C GLU A 241 17.44 20.34 -1.46
N LEU A 242 17.01 19.20 -0.91
CA LEU A 242 15.64 19.00 -0.46
C LEU A 242 15.24 20.01 0.63
N ASP A 243 16.09 20.16 1.65
CA ASP A 243 15.79 21.00 2.81
C ASP A 243 15.76 22.50 2.46
N PHE A 244 16.55 22.94 1.47
CA PHE A 244 16.56 24.31 0.95
C PHE A 244 15.65 24.54 -0.27
N ASN A 245 14.87 23.53 -0.69
CA ASN A 245 13.99 23.61 -1.85
C ASN A 245 14.73 24.02 -3.15
N ASN A 246 15.91 23.44 -3.36
CA ASN A 246 16.83 23.76 -4.45
C ASN A 246 17.10 22.55 -5.36
N CYS A 247 16.08 21.72 -5.58
CA CYS A 247 16.18 20.50 -6.39
C CYS A 247 16.04 20.83 -7.88
N HIS A 248 17.02 20.41 -8.68
CA HIS A 248 17.08 20.75 -10.11
C HIS A 248 16.98 19.58 -11.08
N GLY A 249 16.99 18.35 -10.57
CA GLY A 249 16.98 17.14 -11.39
C GLY A 249 15.65 16.87 -12.08
N ASP A 250 15.57 15.66 -12.64
CA ASP A 250 14.42 15.20 -13.42
C ASP A 250 13.12 15.23 -12.63
N SER A 251 12.03 15.41 -13.38
CA SER A 251 10.68 15.35 -12.84
C SER A 251 10.11 13.95 -12.96
N LEU A 252 9.39 13.53 -11.92
CA LEU A 252 8.68 12.27 -11.89
C LEU A 252 7.27 12.49 -11.33
N LEU A 253 6.26 11.87 -11.94
CA LEU A 253 4.91 11.89 -11.39
C LEU A 253 4.94 11.34 -9.96
N PHE A 254 4.31 12.04 -9.03
CA PHE A 254 4.17 11.59 -7.65
C PHE A 254 3.04 10.55 -7.57
N GLY A 255 3.23 9.46 -6.83
CA GLY A 255 2.19 8.44 -6.67
C GLY A 255 1.85 7.77 -8.01
N THR A 256 0.57 7.74 -8.37
CA THR A 256 -0.06 7.01 -9.50
C THR A 256 -0.33 5.53 -9.26
N ASP A 257 -1.16 4.97 -10.13
CA ASP A 257 -1.50 3.55 -10.29
C ASP A 257 -0.74 2.88 -11.46
N ASP A 258 0.26 3.55 -12.04
CA ASP A 258 1.09 2.98 -13.10
C ASP A 258 1.93 1.81 -12.58
N LEU A 259 1.62 0.60 -13.03
CA LEU A 259 2.33 -0.62 -12.66
C LEU A 259 3.73 -0.72 -13.26
N PHE A 260 4.02 0.04 -14.33
CA PHE A 260 5.29 0.02 -15.06
C PHE A 260 6.12 1.27 -14.82
N LYS A 261 5.83 1.99 -13.72
CA LYS A 261 6.54 3.20 -13.34
C LYS A 261 8.02 2.91 -13.11
N LEU A 262 8.86 3.83 -13.56
CA LEU A 262 10.32 3.83 -13.40
C LEU A 262 10.76 5.19 -12.86
N GLY A 263 11.88 5.23 -12.12
CA GLY A 263 12.41 6.46 -11.52
C GLY A 263 13.80 6.29 -10.94
#